data_AF-A0A0A7A1D7-F1
#
_entry.id   AF-A0A0A7A1D7-F1
#
_cell.length_a   1.000
_cell.length_b   1.000
_cell.length_c   1.000
_cell.angle_alpha   90.00
_cell.angle_beta   90.00
_cell.angle_gamma   90.00
#
_symmetry.space_group_name_H-M   'P 1'
#
loop_
_entity.id
_entity.type
_entity.pdbx_description
1 polymer ?
#
loop_
_entity_poly.entity_id
_entity_poly.type
_entity_poly.pdbx_seq_one_letter_code
_entity_poly.pdbx_strand_id
1 'polypeptide(L)' 'MAFNGAGVRDTARTLKIGINTVIRTLKNSTPTPKRIMEASPNWKHHRGAYLRT' A
#
# COMPACT_ATOMS: atom_id res chain seq x y z
N MET A 1 2.96 3.15 11.82
CA MET A 1 1.77 4.04 11.83
C MET A 1 0.54 3.17 11.62
N ALA A 2 -0.39 3.13 12.58
CA ALA A 2 -1.49 2.17 12.54
C ALA A 2 -2.65 2.67 11.68
N PHE A 3 -2.87 2.03 10.52
CA PHE A 3 -4.10 2.11 9.73
C PHE A 3 -5.22 1.27 10.38
N ASN A 4 -5.40 1.35 11.71
CA ASN A 4 -6.38 0.54 12.43
C ASN A 4 -7.74 1.24 12.42
N GLY A 5 -8.50 1.04 11.35
CA GLY A 5 -9.94 1.37 11.23
C GLY A 5 -10.34 2.86 11.17
N ALA A 6 -9.55 3.75 11.78
CA ALA A 6 -9.84 5.18 11.86
C ALA A 6 -9.93 5.84 10.47
N GLY A 7 -8.97 5.56 9.58
CA GLY A 7 -8.95 6.13 8.23
C GLY A 7 -10.09 5.64 7.33
N VAL A 8 -10.56 4.40 7.50
CA VAL A 8 -11.68 3.84 6.73
C VAL A 8 -13.00 4.53 7.12
N ARG A 9 -13.23 4.70 8.43
CA ARG A 9 -14.45 5.33 8.95
C ARG A 9 -14.49 6.84 8.67
N ASP A 10 -13.34 7.52 8.74
CA ASP A 10 -13.21 8.92 8.36
C ASP A 10 -13.53 9.14 6.88
N THR A 11 -12.92 8.33 6.00
CA THR A 11 -13.18 8.38 4.55
C THR A 11 -14.65 8.14 4.22
N ALA A 12 -15.29 7.17 4.90
CA ALA A 12 -16.72 6.91 4.72
C ALA A 12 -17.58 8.12 5.11
N ARG A 13 -17.22 8.83 6.19
CA ARG A 13 -17.90 10.05 6.65
C ARG A 13 -17.71 11.20 5.67
N THR A 14 -16.46 11.45 5.25
CA THR A 14 -16.08 12.55 4.35
C THR A 14 -16.75 12.40 2.98
N LEU A 15 -16.76 11.19 2.43
CA LEU A 15 -17.29 10.90 1.10
C LEU A 15 -18.78 10.56 1.11
N LYS A 16 -19.41 10.42 2.28
CA LYS A 16 -20.80 9.98 2.46
C LYS A 16 -21.13 8.65 1.76
N ILE A 17 -20.18 7.70 1.78
CA ILE A 17 -20.33 6.37 1.19
C ILE A 17 -20.20 5.27 2.24
N GLY A 18 -20.79 4.10 1.96
CA GLY A 18 -20.74 2.95 2.86
C GLY A 18 -19.31 2.41 3.08
N ILE A 19 -19.03 1.93 4.30
CA ILE A 19 -17.72 1.38 4.69
C ILE A 19 -17.27 0.23 3.77
N ASN A 20 -18.21 -0.58 3.28
CA ASN A 20 -17.94 -1.67 2.34
C ASN A 20 -17.38 -1.16 1.00
N THR A 21 -17.82 0.01 0.53
CA THR A 21 -17.27 0.64 -0.67
C THR A 21 -15.85 1.12 -0.43
N VAL A 22 -15.59 1.77 0.72
CA VAL A 22 -14.24 2.22 1.09
C VAL A 22 -13.27 1.03 1.13
N ILE A 23 -13.63 -0.06 1.81
CA ILE A 23 -12.76 -1.25 1.94
C ILE A 23 -12.48 -1.88 0.56
N ARG A 24 -13.48 -2.02 -0.31
CA ARG A 24 -13.30 -2.60 -1.65
C ARG A 24 -12.34 -1.75 -2.49
N THR A 25 -12.54 -0.43 -2.50
CA THR A 25 -11.68 0.49 -3.25
C THR A 25 -10.24 0.42 -2.75
N LEU A 26 -10.04 0.46 -1.42
CA LEU A 26 -8.69 0.42 -0.83
C LEU A 26 -7.95 -0.89 -1.12
N LYS A 27 -8.64 -2.04 -1.05
CA LYS A 27 -8.04 -3.34 -1.38
C LYS A 27 -7.67 -3.47 -2.86
N ASN A 28 -8.40 -2.80 -3.75
CA ASN A 28 -8.12 -2.80 -5.18
C ASN A 28 -7.14 -1.71 -5.60
N SER A 29 -6.93 -0.69 -4.76
CA SER A 29 -5.97 0.39 -4.99
C SER A 29 -4.58 0.12 -4.41
N THR A 30 -4.42 -0.87 -3.53
CA THR A 30 -3.08 -1.32 -3.12
C THR A 30 -2.35 -1.80 -4.36
N PRO A 31 -1.29 -1.11 -4.81
CA PRO A 31 -0.52 -1.60 -5.93
C PRO A 31 0.04 -2.95 -5.48
N THR A 32 -0.23 -3.99 -6.26
CA THR A 32 0.45 -5.26 -6.06
C THR A 32 1.96 -4.97 -6.00
N PRO A 33 2.73 -5.57 -5.07
CA PRO A 33 4.16 -5.26 -4.93
C PRO A 33 4.91 -5.34 -6.26
N LYS A 34 4.44 -6.21 -7.17
CA LYS A 34 4.90 -6.29 -8.57
C LYS A 34 4.95 -4.92 -9.26
N ARG A 35 3.86 -4.12 -9.18
CA ARG A 35 3.74 -2.78 -9.79
C ARG A 35 4.62 -1.69 -9.19
N ILE A 36 5.00 -1.83 -7.92
CA ILE A 36 5.93 -0.90 -7.26
C ILE A 36 7.38 -1.33 -7.51
N MET A 37 7.63 -2.64 -7.53
CA MET A 37 8.95 -3.22 -7.74
C MET A 37 9.43 -3.06 -9.18
N GLU A 38 8.53 -3.04 -10.16
CA GLU A 38 8.86 -2.75 -11.56
C GLU A 38 9.16 -1.27 -11.82
N ALA A 39 8.52 -0.36 -11.07
CA ALA A 39 8.81 1.08 -11.13
C ALA A 39 10.10 1.48 -10.38
N SER A 40 10.72 0.57 -9.63
CA SER A 40 12.00 0.79 -8.93
C SER A 40 13.11 -0.06 -9.56
N PRO A 41 13.84 0.44 -10.56
CA PRO A 41 14.87 -0.34 -11.26
C PRO A 41 16.08 -0.75 -10.41
N ASN A 42 16.19 -0.32 -9.15
CA ASN A 42 17.42 -0.44 -8.35
C ASN A 42 17.39 -1.50 -7.22
N TRP A 43 16.29 -2.21 -6.98
CA TRP A 43 16.24 -3.17 -5.86
C TRP A 43 17.11 -4.42 -6.07
N LYS A 44 17.51 -4.71 -7.32
CA LYS A 44 18.34 -5.86 -7.68
C LYS A 44 19.83 -5.69 -7.32
N HIS A 45 20.34 -4.46 -7.22
CA HIS A 45 21.76 -4.21 -6.90
C HIS A 45 22.06 -4.24 -5.39
N HIS A 46 21.07 -3.97 -4.52
CA HIS A 46 21.32 -3.81 -3.08
C HIS A 46 21.42 -5.10 -2.26
N ARG A 47 21.03 -6.26 -2.81
CA ARG A 47 21.06 -7.54 -2.04
C ARG A 47 22.43 -8.22 -1.97
N GLY A 48 23.45 -7.70 -2.66
CA GLY A 48 24.81 -8.26 -2.67
C GLY A 48 25.86 -7.49 -1.85
N ALA A 49 25.54 -6.31 -1.31
CA ALA A 49 26.53 -5.40 -0.74
C ALA A 49 26.89 -5.67 0.74
N TYR A 50 26.20 -6.57 1.43
CA TYR A 50 26.38 -6.83 2.87
C TYR A 50 27.07 -8.18 3.19
N LEU A 51 27.59 -8.90 2.18
CA LEU A 51 28.24 -10.21 2.37
C LEU A 51 29.69 -10.25 1.88
N ARG A 52 30.42 -9.13 1.96
CA ARG A 52 31.87 -9.10 1.69
C ARG A 52 32.62 -8.32 2.76
N THR A 53 32.85 -8.99 3.89
CA THR A 53 34.02 -8.88 4.78
C THR A 53 34.11 -10.19 5.55
#